data_AF-A0A2P5P551-F1
#
_entry.id   AF-A0A2P5P551-F1
#
_cell.length_a   1.000
_cell.length_b   1.000
_cell.length_c   1.000
_cell.angle_alpha   90.00
_cell.angle_beta   90.00
_cell.angle_gamma   90.00
#
_symmetry.space_group_name_H-M   'P 1'
#
loop_
_entity.id
_entity.type
_entity.pdbx_description
1 polymer ?
#
loop_
_entity_poly.entity_id
_entity_poly.type
_entity_poly.pdbx_seq_one_letter_code
_entity_poly.pdbx_strand_id
1 'polypeptide(L)'
;MAIPMEKRTDDDITGKDASGKSEKVFVSWSGGKDSALACYRAMKSGLDVCYLASMLTKNTGRLFPHFVTAEVLRGQAAAIGIPLFEQWIEIPKDISHDVRLNDYDVKYSEMLRQLKAKGITGGVFGDVSRGNKFAQMHWNRVEDFCRPVGMKPYRPLWDQDREQMIRS
;
A
#
# COMPACT_ATOMS: atom_id res chain seq x y z
N MET A 1 -29.09 -7.72 5.33
CA MET A 1 -28.94 -8.32 3.99
C MET A 1 -27.49 -8.15 3.59
N ALA A 2 -26.70 -9.23 3.58
CA ALA A 2 -25.31 -9.17 3.15
C ALA A 2 -25.28 -9.14 1.62
N ILE A 3 -24.65 -8.11 1.05
CA ILE A 3 -24.36 -8.04 -0.39
C ILE A 3 -23.36 -9.17 -0.71
N PRO A 4 -23.54 -9.98 -1.76
CA PRO A 4 -22.59 -11.03 -2.09
C PRO A 4 -21.25 -10.37 -2.45
N MET A 5 -20.16 -10.79 -1.79
CA MET A 5 -18.82 -10.41 -2.21
C MET A 5 -18.49 -11.18 -3.49
N GLU A 6 -18.71 -10.55 -4.64
CA GLU A 6 -18.27 -11.08 -5.94
C GLU A 6 -16.76 -11.37 -5.90
N LYS A 7 -16.39 -12.57 -6.36
CA LYS A 7 -15.01 -12.97 -6.61
C LYS A 7 -14.44 -12.05 -7.69
N ARG A 8 -13.62 -11.08 -7.30
CA ARG A 8 -12.87 -10.24 -8.24
C ARG A 8 -11.61 -11.00 -8.68
N THR A 9 -11.59 -11.41 -9.94
CA THR A 9 -10.45 -12.06 -10.60
C THR A 9 -9.33 -11.05 -10.87
N ASP A 10 -8.17 -11.53 -11.33
CA ASP A 10 -7.00 -10.73 -11.72
C ASP A 10 -7.33 -9.63 -12.78
N ASP A 11 -8.53 -9.64 -13.36
CA ASP A 11 -9.04 -8.70 -14.36
C ASP A 11 -9.50 -7.34 -13.77
N ASP A 12 -9.56 -7.20 -12.45
CA ASP A 12 -10.14 -6.00 -11.79
C ASP A 12 -9.15 -4.83 -11.65
N ILE A 13 -7.91 -5.02 -12.09
CA ILE A 13 -6.89 -3.97 -12.21
C ILE A 13 -6.84 -3.55 -13.68
N THR A 14 -7.84 -2.81 -14.13
CA THR A 14 -7.73 -2.10 -15.40
C THR A 14 -6.76 -0.93 -15.19
N GLY A 15 -5.61 -0.96 -15.85
CA GLY A 15 -4.57 0.05 -15.71
C GLY A 15 -4.97 1.45 -16.18
N LYS A 16 -6.23 1.71 -16.53
CA LYS A 16 -6.70 2.96 -17.15
C LYS A 16 -7.55 3.79 -16.18
N ASP A 17 -7.27 5.08 -16.12
CA ASP A 17 -8.09 6.07 -15.44
C ASP A 17 -9.37 6.40 -16.24
N ALA A 18 -10.22 7.27 -15.69
CA ALA A 18 -11.48 7.69 -16.33
C ALA A 18 -11.30 8.39 -17.68
N SER A 19 -10.08 8.81 -18.04
CA SER A 19 -9.72 9.43 -19.31
C SER A 19 -9.07 8.46 -20.32
N GLY A 20 -8.92 7.19 -19.94
CA GLY A 20 -8.30 6.15 -20.78
C GLY A 20 -6.77 6.13 -20.76
N LYS A 21 -6.13 6.96 -19.92
CA LYS A 21 -4.67 6.99 -19.71
C LYS A 21 -4.27 6.02 -18.61
N SER A 22 -3.00 5.62 -18.56
CA SER A 22 -2.51 4.79 -17.45
C SER A 22 -2.72 5.51 -16.11
N GLU A 23 -3.42 4.86 -15.19
CA GLU A 23 -3.71 5.44 -13.89
C GLU A 23 -2.43 5.52 -13.05
N LYS A 24 -2.19 6.71 -12.47
CA LYS A 24 -1.03 6.97 -11.62
C LYS A 24 -1.26 6.49 -10.20
N VAL A 25 -0.42 5.57 -9.75
CA VAL A 25 -0.57 4.92 -8.45
C VAL A 25 0.70 5.02 -7.60
N PHE A 26 0.53 4.90 -6.29
CA PHE A 26 1.62 4.52 -5.40
C PHE A 26 1.46 3.05 -5.00
N VAL A 27 2.55 2.41 -4.57
CA VAL A 27 2.51 1.10 -3.91
C VAL A 27 2.81 1.27 -2.43
N SER A 28 1.94 0.75 -1.57
CA SER A 28 2.21 0.63 -0.14
C SER A 28 3.37 -0.35 0.07
N TRP A 29 4.53 0.18 0.41
CA TRP A 29 5.81 -0.52 0.32
C TRP A 29 6.32 -0.87 1.71
N SER A 30 6.43 -2.17 1.99
CA SER A 30 7.03 -2.69 3.22
C SER A 30 8.46 -3.20 3.04
N GLY A 31 8.92 -3.29 1.79
CA GLY A 31 10.18 -3.93 1.41
C GLY A 31 10.14 -5.46 1.44
N GLY A 32 8.97 -6.06 1.71
CA GLY A 32 8.77 -7.50 1.69
C GLY A 32 8.35 -8.05 0.33
N LYS A 33 8.37 -9.39 0.20
CA LYS A 33 8.00 -10.10 -1.03
C LYS A 33 6.57 -9.79 -1.52
N ASP A 34 5.63 -9.60 -0.60
CA ASP A 34 4.21 -9.39 -0.96
C ASP A 34 4.00 -7.99 -1.55
N SER A 35 4.62 -6.93 -0.99
CA SER A 35 4.60 -5.59 -1.60
C SER A 35 5.35 -5.56 -2.93
N ALA A 36 6.46 -6.31 -3.05
CA ALA A 36 7.20 -6.43 -4.30
C ALA A 36 6.39 -7.11 -5.41
N LEU A 37 5.71 -8.22 -5.11
CA LEU A 37 4.85 -8.92 -6.06
C LEU A 37 3.63 -8.07 -6.45
N ALA A 38 3.03 -7.34 -5.50
CA ALA A 38 1.94 -6.41 -5.79
C ALA A 38 2.38 -5.26 -6.71
N CYS A 39 3.58 -4.69 -6.48
CA CYS A 39 4.18 -3.70 -7.37
C CYS A 39 4.37 -4.26 -8.78
N TYR A 40 4.93 -5.46 -8.90
CA TYR A 40 5.14 -6.12 -10.19
C TYR A 40 3.83 -6.35 -10.94
N ARG A 41 2.80 -6.88 -10.28
CA ARG A 41 1.48 -7.10 -10.89
C ARG A 41 0.82 -5.78 -11.32
N ALA A 42 0.91 -4.73 -10.50
CA ALA A 42 0.39 -3.42 -10.87
C ALA A 42 1.02 -2.88 -12.16
N MET A 43 2.35 -2.96 -12.29
CA MET A 43 3.06 -2.57 -13.52
C MET A 43 2.63 -3.42 -14.72
N LYS A 44 2.48 -4.74 -14.54
CA LYS A 44 2.03 -5.65 -15.61
C LYS A 44 0.58 -5.41 -16.05
N SER A 45 -0.28 -4.95 -15.15
CA SER A 45 -1.66 -4.56 -15.44
C SER A 45 -1.79 -3.18 -16.11
N GLY A 46 -0.67 -2.48 -16.34
CA GLY A 46 -0.64 -1.20 -17.04
C GLY A 46 -0.87 0.03 -16.15
N LEU A 47 -0.85 -0.12 -14.83
CA LEU A 47 -0.82 1.03 -13.92
C LEU A 47 0.54 1.73 -14.00
N ASP A 48 0.53 3.07 -13.94
CA ASP A 48 1.72 3.90 -13.87
C ASP A 48 2.16 3.99 -12.39
N VAL A 49 3.06 3.09 -11.97
CA VAL A 49 3.58 3.06 -10.60
C VAL A 49 4.62 4.18 -10.42
N CYS A 50 4.15 5.32 -9.92
CA CYS A 50 5.00 6.51 -9.79
C CYS A 50 5.80 6.58 -8.49
N TYR A 51 5.31 5.94 -7.40
CA TYR A 51 5.96 5.98 -6.09
C TYR A 51 5.83 4.65 -5.36
N LEU A 52 6.89 4.29 -4.62
CA LEU A 52 6.80 3.40 -3.47
C LEU A 52 6.53 4.28 -2.24
N ALA A 53 5.65 3.90 -1.32
CA ALA A 53 5.34 4.72 -0.15
C ALA A 53 5.47 3.93 1.16
N SER A 54 6.18 4.48 2.13
CA SER A 54 6.51 3.80 3.39
C SER A 54 6.33 4.72 4.60
N MET A 55 5.72 4.18 5.67
CA MET A 55 5.57 4.83 6.97
C MET A 55 6.76 4.49 7.88
N LEU A 56 7.58 5.47 8.23
CA LEU A 56 8.83 5.31 8.98
C LEU A 56 8.74 5.94 10.37
N THR A 57 9.29 5.28 11.39
CA THR A 57 9.37 5.83 12.75
C THR A 57 10.67 6.61 12.96
N LYS A 58 10.59 7.88 13.35
CA LYS A 58 11.77 8.73 13.60
C LYS A 58 12.70 8.16 14.67
N ASN A 59 12.12 7.67 15.78
CA ASN A 59 12.89 7.21 16.94
C ASN A 59 13.73 5.96 16.66
N THR A 60 13.35 5.16 15.66
CA THR A 60 14.07 3.92 15.34
C THR A 60 14.68 3.90 13.93
N GLY A 61 14.28 4.81 13.05
CA GLY A 61 14.69 4.81 11.64
C GLY A 61 14.11 3.65 10.82
N ARG A 62 13.08 2.96 11.33
CA ARG A 62 12.52 1.73 10.77
C ARG A 62 11.08 1.88 10.33
N LEU A 63 10.66 1.05 9.40
CA LEU A 63 9.27 0.91 8.98
C LEU A 63 8.38 0.56 10.18
N PHE A 64 7.23 1.21 10.30
CA PHE A 64 6.23 0.77 11.26
C PHE A 64 5.29 -0.20 10.58
N PRO A 65 5.04 -1.43 11.07
CA PRO A 65 5.60 -2.12 12.23
C PRO A 65 6.80 -3.06 11.91
N HIS A 66 7.37 -3.03 10.70
CA HIS A 66 8.42 -3.98 10.28
C HIS A 66 9.84 -3.44 10.49
N PHE A 67 10.78 -4.28 10.92
CA PHE A 67 12.14 -3.86 11.29
C PHE A 67 13.07 -3.49 10.11
N VAL A 68 12.55 -3.16 8.93
CA VAL A 68 13.33 -2.73 7.77
C VAL A 68 13.76 -1.27 7.95
N THR A 69 15.03 -0.96 7.72
CA THR A 69 15.57 0.40 7.84
C THR A 69 15.21 1.24 6.61
N ALA A 70 15.15 2.57 6.80
CA ALA A 70 14.96 3.50 5.68
C ALA A 70 16.04 3.32 4.58
N GLU A 71 17.28 3.00 4.97
CA GLU A 71 18.37 2.75 4.03
C GLU A 71 18.08 1.57 3.10
N VAL A 72 17.58 0.45 3.64
CA VAL A 72 17.21 -0.72 2.84
C VAL A 72 16.06 -0.38 1.88
N LEU A 73 15.04 0.35 2.34
CA LEU A 73 13.92 0.75 1.49
C LEU A 73 14.37 1.69 0.36
N ARG A 74 15.26 2.64 0.64
CA ARG A 74 15.88 3.51 -0.38
C ARG A 74 16.69 2.72 -1.39
N GLY A 75 17.48 1.74 -0.93
CA GLY A 75 18.24 0.84 -1.79
C GLY A 75 17.34 0.02 -2.72
N GLN A 76 16.24 -0.52 -2.18
CA GLN A 76 15.24 -1.23 -2.98
C GLN A 76 14.58 -0.30 -4.02
N ALA A 77 14.16 0.90 -3.61
CA ALA A 77 13.55 1.89 -4.48
C ALA A 77 14.50 2.29 -5.63
N ALA A 78 15.78 2.53 -5.31
CA ALA A 78 16.82 2.83 -6.29
C ALA A 78 17.05 1.65 -7.27
N ALA A 79 17.08 0.41 -6.78
CA ALA A 79 17.24 -0.77 -7.62
C ALA A 79 16.05 -1.02 -8.55
N ILE A 80 14.83 -0.69 -8.10
CA ILE A 80 13.60 -0.81 -8.90
C ILE A 80 13.47 0.36 -9.89
N GLY A 81 14.08 1.51 -9.61
CA GLY A 81 13.97 2.73 -10.43
C GLY A 81 12.70 3.54 -10.16
N ILE A 82 12.03 3.31 -9.02
CA ILE A 82 10.82 4.03 -8.61
C ILE A 82 11.13 4.83 -7.35
N PRO A 83 10.81 6.13 -7.27
CA PRO A 83 11.12 6.95 -6.10
C PRO A 83 10.36 6.50 -4.86
N LEU A 84 11.02 6.56 -3.70
CA LEU A 84 10.43 6.30 -2.40
C LEU A 84 9.84 7.58 -1.79
N PHE A 85 8.55 7.56 -1.48
CA PHE A 85 7.87 8.53 -0.65
C PHE A 85 7.95 8.07 0.82
N GLU A 86 8.68 8.83 1.63
CA GLU A 86 8.88 8.53 3.04
C GLU A 86 7.99 9.41 3.91
N GLN A 87 7.02 8.80 4.58
CA GLN A 87 6.24 9.49 5.60
C GLN A 87 6.80 9.16 6.98
N TRP A 88 7.41 10.16 7.61
CA TRP A 88 7.99 10.02 8.93
C TRP A 88 6.96 10.31 10.03
N ILE A 89 6.85 9.39 10.99
CA ILE A 89 6.02 9.51 12.19
C ILE A 89 6.89 9.47 13.43
N GLU A 90 6.51 10.25 14.43
CA GLU A 90 7.12 10.20 15.75
C GLU A 90 6.19 9.41 16.65
N ILE A 91 6.71 8.39 17.32
CA ILE A 91 5.94 7.59 18.26
C ILE A 91 6.55 7.82 19.63
N PRO A 92 5.87 8.55 20.53
CA PRO A 92 6.30 8.70 21.91
C PRO A 92 6.47 7.32 22.57
N LYS A 93 7.46 7.19 23.46
CA LYS A 93 7.77 5.91 24.12
C LYS A 93 6.67 5.45 25.09
N ASP A 94 5.90 6.39 25.63
CA ASP A 94 5.01 6.17 26.79
C ASP A 94 3.52 6.40 26.47
N ILE A 95 3.08 6.14 25.23
CA ILE A 95 1.66 6.26 24.86
C ILE A 95 0.99 4.89 24.71
N SER A 96 -0.31 4.85 25.02
CA SER A 96 -1.14 3.66 24.82
C SER A 96 -1.21 3.26 23.35
N HIS A 97 -1.55 1.98 23.10
CA HIS A 97 -1.71 1.45 21.74
C HIS A 97 -2.68 2.28 20.89
N ASP A 98 -3.75 2.79 21.49
CA ASP A 98 -4.81 3.53 20.79
C ASP A 98 -4.35 4.93 20.34
N VAL A 99 -3.60 5.65 21.18
CA VAL A 99 -3.02 6.95 20.81
C VAL A 99 -2.02 6.79 19.64
N ARG A 100 -1.27 5.67 19.64
CA ARG A 100 -0.31 5.35 18.58
C ARG A 100 -0.98 5.10 17.22
N LEU A 101 -2.20 4.55 17.22
CA LEU A 101 -2.98 4.33 16.01
C LEU A 101 -3.53 5.64 15.44
N ASN A 102 -3.91 6.59 16.30
CA ASN A 102 -4.42 7.90 15.88
C ASN A 102 -3.35 8.73 15.14
N ASP A 103 -2.13 8.81 15.69
CA ASP A 103 -1.03 9.54 15.02
C ASP A 103 -0.61 8.89 13.70
N TYR A 104 -0.61 7.54 13.65
CA TYR A 104 -0.39 6.82 12.40
C TYR A 104 -1.45 7.19 11.37
N ASP A 105 -2.74 7.19 11.74
CA ASP A 105 -3.85 7.47 10.83
C ASP A 105 -3.81 8.90 10.27
N VAL A 106 -3.51 9.87 11.14
CA VAL A 106 -3.32 11.28 10.76
C VAL A 106 -2.18 11.41 9.75
N LYS A 107 -1.03 10.80 10.03
CA LYS A 107 0.15 10.87 9.17
C LYS A 107 -0.01 10.09 7.87
N TYR A 108 -0.71 8.97 7.91
CA TYR A 108 -1.06 8.21 6.72
C TYR A 108 -1.98 9.04 5.81
N SER A 109 -3.00 9.67 6.38
CA SER A 109 -3.90 10.57 5.65
C SER A 109 -3.17 11.81 5.10
N GLU A 110 -2.14 12.31 5.79
CA GLU A 110 -1.26 13.37 5.29
C GLU A 110 -0.46 12.89 4.07
N MET A 111 0.17 11.72 4.15
CA MET A 111 0.89 11.08 3.04
C MET A 111 0.00 10.96 1.81
N LEU A 112 -1.22 10.43 1.97
CA LEU A 112 -2.15 10.29 0.85
C LEU A 112 -2.52 11.63 0.22
N ARG A 113 -2.73 12.69 1.02
CA ARG A 113 -3.00 14.04 0.50
C ARG A 113 -1.80 14.61 -0.27
N GLN A 114 -0.58 14.40 0.20
CA GLN A 114 0.63 14.82 -0.51
C GLN A 114 0.82 14.06 -1.82
N LEU A 115 0.55 12.75 -1.84
CA LEU A 115 0.56 11.95 -3.07
C LEU A 115 -0.55 12.39 -4.04
N LYS A 116 -1.75 12.69 -3.54
CA LYS A 116 -2.86 13.23 -4.35
C LYS A 116 -2.47 14.55 -5.03
N ALA A 117 -1.81 15.45 -4.30
CA ALA A 117 -1.30 16.71 -4.84
C ALA A 117 -0.22 16.51 -5.94
N LYS A 118 0.45 15.36 -5.96
CA LYS A 118 1.40 14.95 -7.01
C LYS A 118 0.71 14.25 -8.19
N GLY A 119 -0.62 14.21 -8.23
CA GLY A 119 -1.42 13.61 -9.30
C GLY A 119 -1.64 12.11 -9.17
N ILE A 120 -1.35 11.52 -8.01
CA ILE A 120 -1.61 10.10 -7.75
C ILE A 120 -3.10 9.90 -7.45
N THR A 121 -3.73 8.93 -8.11
CA THR A 121 -5.18 8.68 -8.02
C THR A 121 -5.51 7.29 -7.46
N GLY A 122 -4.54 6.39 -7.36
CA GLY A 122 -4.72 5.07 -6.75
C GLY A 122 -3.60 4.64 -5.83
N GLY A 123 -3.87 3.62 -5.02
CA GLY A 123 -2.91 2.99 -4.12
C GLY A 123 -2.95 1.47 -4.25
N VAL A 124 -1.80 0.83 -4.36
CA VAL A 124 -1.67 -0.63 -4.49
C VAL A 124 -1.20 -1.23 -3.18
N PHE A 125 -1.90 -2.27 -2.71
CA PHE A 125 -1.68 -2.91 -1.42
C PHE A 125 -1.41 -4.41 -1.59
N GLY A 126 -0.37 -4.90 -0.90
CA GLY A 126 0.12 -6.29 -1.00
C GLY A 126 -0.58 -7.28 -0.07
N ASP A 127 -1.83 -7.01 0.34
CA ASP A 127 -2.57 -7.90 1.23
C ASP A 127 -2.92 -9.23 0.58
N VAL A 128 -2.64 -10.32 1.30
CA VAL A 128 -3.06 -11.68 0.95
C VAL A 128 -4.09 -12.11 1.98
N SER A 129 -5.33 -12.40 1.55
CA SER A 129 -6.43 -12.75 2.44
C SER A 129 -6.46 -14.23 2.84
N ARG A 130 -6.05 -15.14 1.94
CA ARG A 130 -6.04 -16.57 2.23
C ARG A 130 -5.07 -16.92 3.36
N GLY A 131 -5.62 -17.55 4.40
CA GLY A 131 -4.90 -17.88 5.63
C GLY A 131 -4.54 -16.67 6.51
N ASN A 132 -5.04 -15.47 6.21
CA ASN A 132 -4.78 -14.27 6.99
C ASN A 132 -6.09 -13.69 7.57
N LYS A 133 -6.37 -14.03 8.83
CA LYS A 133 -7.56 -13.55 9.54
C LYS A 133 -7.64 -12.03 9.74
N PHE A 134 -6.53 -11.32 9.55
CA PHE A 134 -6.46 -9.86 9.72
C PHE A 134 -6.59 -9.09 8.41
N ALA A 135 -6.55 -9.77 7.26
CA ALA A 135 -6.56 -9.11 5.95
C ALA A 135 -7.81 -8.24 5.74
N GLN A 136 -8.99 -8.73 6.13
CA GLN A 136 -10.24 -7.96 6.00
C GLN A 136 -10.23 -6.70 6.88
N MET A 137 -9.72 -6.80 8.11
CA MET A 137 -9.60 -5.63 9.00
C MET A 137 -8.63 -4.59 8.41
N HIS A 138 -7.50 -5.03 7.86
CA HIS A 138 -6.56 -4.13 7.20
C HIS A 138 -7.18 -3.49 5.95
N TRP A 139 -7.91 -4.27 5.14
CA TRP A 139 -8.61 -3.75 3.95
C TRP A 139 -9.64 -2.67 4.29
N ASN A 140 -10.45 -2.87 5.32
CA ASN A 140 -11.42 -1.84 5.76
C ASN A 140 -10.71 -0.52 6.11
N ARG A 141 -9.55 -0.60 6.80
CA ARG A 141 -8.75 0.59 7.14
C ARG A 141 -8.15 1.26 5.90
N VAL A 142 -7.69 0.48 4.93
CA VAL A 142 -7.23 0.99 3.63
C VAL A 142 -8.35 1.78 2.94
N GLU A 143 -9.57 1.25 2.91
CA GLU A 143 -10.73 1.95 2.34
C GLU A 143 -11.06 3.25 3.09
N ASP A 144 -11.00 3.23 4.43
CA ASP A 144 -11.24 4.41 5.26
C ASP A 144 -10.20 5.51 5.04
N PHE A 145 -8.94 5.16 4.71
CA PHE A 145 -7.93 6.14 4.30
C PHE A 145 -8.10 6.67 2.89
N CYS A 146 -8.41 5.79 1.93
CA CYS A 146 -8.41 6.14 0.51
C CYS A 146 -9.68 6.91 0.10
N ARG A 147 -10.84 6.56 0.69
CA ARG A 147 -12.14 7.15 0.36
C ARG A 147 -12.17 8.69 0.55
N PRO A 148 -11.73 9.26 1.69
CA PRO A 148 -11.79 10.71 1.90
C PRO A 148 -10.89 11.54 0.96
N VAL A 149 -9.81 10.96 0.43
CA VAL A 149 -8.89 11.64 -0.51
C VAL A 149 -9.22 11.37 -1.98
N GLY A 150 -10.27 10.57 -2.25
CA GLY A 150 -10.65 10.16 -3.60
C GLY A 150 -9.54 9.36 -4.29
N MET A 151 -8.93 8.41 -3.56
CA MET A 151 -7.99 7.44 -4.12
C MET A 151 -8.64 6.07 -4.28
N LYS A 152 -8.35 5.38 -5.39
CA LYS A 152 -8.81 4.01 -5.65
C LYS A 152 -7.80 2.99 -5.08
N PRO A 153 -8.17 2.17 -4.09
CA PRO A 153 -7.29 1.12 -3.60
C PRO A 153 -7.34 -0.13 -4.50
N TYR A 154 -6.18 -0.75 -4.72
CA TYR A 154 -5.97 -1.97 -5.51
C TYR A 154 -5.36 -3.06 -4.63
N ARG A 155 -5.80 -4.31 -4.81
CA ARG A 155 -5.35 -5.48 -4.02
C ARG A 155 -4.97 -6.67 -4.94
N PRO A 156 -3.84 -6.59 -5.66
CA PRO A 156 -3.47 -7.58 -6.69
C PRO A 156 -3.23 -9.00 -6.17
N LEU A 157 -3.11 -9.17 -4.84
CA LEU A 157 -2.81 -10.45 -4.19
C LEU A 157 -4.00 -11.01 -3.41
N TRP A 158 -5.18 -10.37 -3.50
CA TRP A 158 -6.34 -10.78 -2.72
C TRP A 158 -6.85 -12.15 -3.16
N ASP A 159 -7.22 -12.98 -2.20
CA ASP A 159 -7.71 -14.35 -2.42
C ASP A 159 -6.75 -15.30 -3.18
N GLN A 160 -5.49 -14.90 -3.34
CA GLN A 160 -4.49 -15.68 -4.06
C GLN A 160 -3.89 -16.78 -3.18
N ASP A 161 -3.55 -17.90 -3.82
CA ASP A 161 -2.87 -19.01 -3.17
C ASP A 161 -1.38 -18.71 -2.99
N ARG A 162 -0.82 -18.96 -1.79
CA ARG A 162 0.58 -18.66 -1.49
C ARG A 162 1.56 -19.56 -2.23
N GLU A 163 1.22 -20.82 -2.47
CA GLU A 163 2.09 -21.71 -3.23
C GLU A 163 2.15 -21.29 -4.69
N GLN A 164 1.01 -20.87 -5.25
CA GLN A 164 0.96 -20.35 -6.62
C GLN A 164 1.78 -19.07 -6.76
N MET A 165 1.70 -18.15 -5.79
CA MET A 165 2.50 -16.91 -5.80
C MET A 165 4.02 -17.14 -5.71
N ILE A 166 4.48 -18.26 -5.13
CA ILE A 166 5.92 -18.58 -5.07
C ILE A 166 6.42 -19.16 -6.40
N ARG A 167 5.54 -19.79 -7.18
CA ARG A 167 5.88 -20.44 -8.45
C ARG A 167 5.80 -19.52 -9.68
N SER A 168 5.29 -18.30 -9.52
CA SER A 168 5.00 -17.34 -10.59
C SER A 168 6.18 -16.49 -11.00
#